data_AF-R5JCC9-F1
#
_entry.id   AF-R5JCC9-F1
#
_cell.length_a   1.000
_cell.length_b   1.000
_cell.length_c   1.000
_cell.angle_alpha   90.00
_cell.angle_beta   90.00
_cell.angle_gamma   90.00
#
_symmetry.space_group_name_H-M   'P 1'
#
loop_
_entity.id
_entity.type
_entity.pdbx_description
1 polymer ?
#
loop_
_entity_poly.entity_id
_entity_poly.type
_entity_poly.pdbx_seq_one_letter_code
_entity_poly.pdbx_strand_id
1 'polypeptide(L)'
;MSHTWNIGEVTSGNSDLAGQINDENGTQSQSASVGMITASEYLRANPNTEQCGNLSINNTNKSTCKTTNWMYNIVPSGGDLWTISPSASYSDFVFSVHGISYNAGSVTNYTASISFGVSPVLYLNFDITLTGDGSQGNPYVITN
;
A
#
# COMPACT_ATOMS: atom_id res chain seq x y z
N MET A 1 11.69 -6.83 16.13
CA MET A 1 11.39 -5.39 16.17
C MET A 1 9.89 -5.23 15.97
N SER A 2 9.22 -4.40 16.77
CA SER A 2 7.78 -4.16 16.65
C SER A 2 7.52 -2.68 16.34
N HIS A 3 6.48 -2.41 15.56
CA HIS A 3 6.13 -1.08 15.06
C HIS A 3 4.63 -0.85 15.16
N THR A 4 4.21 0.39 15.33
CA THR A 4 2.80 0.80 15.28
C THR A 4 2.49 1.27 13.86
N TRP A 5 1.52 0.64 13.21
CA TRP A 5 1.16 0.91 11.82
C TRP A 5 0.06 1.96 11.74
N ASN A 6 0.11 2.79 10.71
CA ASN A 6 -0.90 3.82 10.46
C ASN A 6 -2.14 3.15 9.86
N ILE A 7 -3.27 3.25 10.57
CA ILE A 7 -4.53 2.57 10.23
C ILE A 7 -5.72 3.53 10.21
N GLY A 8 -5.46 4.83 10.11
CA GLY A 8 -6.50 5.84 9.94
C GLY A 8 -7.19 5.72 8.58
N GLU A 9 -8.34 6.37 8.48
CA GLU A 9 -9.28 6.17 7.39
C GLU A 9 -8.86 6.86 6.09
N VAL A 10 -9.23 6.25 4.96
CA VAL A 10 -9.01 6.80 3.62
C VAL A 10 -10.32 7.22 2.99
N THR A 11 -10.33 8.42 2.41
CA THR A 11 -11.46 8.97 1.67
C THR A 11 -11.35 8.58 0.19
N SER A 12 -12.38 7.92 -0.35
CA SER A 12 -12.40 7.56 -1.77
C SER A 12 -12.41 8.81 -2.65
N GLY A 13 -11.68 8.78 -3.76
CA GLY A 13 -11.55 9.92 -4.67
C GLY A 13 -10.81 11.13 -4.09
N ASN A 14 -10.05 10.96 -3.01
CA ASN A 14 -9.31 12.06 -2.38
C ASN A 14 -8.26 12.67 -3.35
N SER A 15 -8.24 14.01 -3.44
CA SER A 15 -7.33 14.79 -4.28
C SER A 15 -6.19 15.48 -3.52
N ASP A 16 -6.17 15.39 -2.20
CA ASP A 16 -5.16 15.91 -1.28
C ASP A 16 -4.44 14.75 -0.56
N LEU A 17 -3.34 14.29 -1.18
CA LEU A 17 -2.53 13.21 -0.60
C LEU A 17 -1.91 13.60 0.74
N ALA A 18 -1.56 14.87 0.96
CA ALA A 18 -0.94 15.30 2.21
C ALA A 18 -1.94 15.26 3.37
N GLY A 19 -3.15 15.76 3.14
CA GLY A 19 -4.28 15.61 4.07
C GLY A 19 -4.58 14.13 4.35
N GLN A 20 -4.64 13.31 3.30
CA GLN A 20 -4.91 11.87 3.43
C GLN A 20 -3.87 11.15 4.30
N ILE A 21 -2.59 11.48 4.16
CA ILE A 21 -1.53 10.91 5.01
C ILE A 21 -1.71 11.32 6.47
N ASN A 22 -2.12 12.56 6.73
CA ASN A 22 -2.38 13.01 8.10
C ASN A 22 -3.56 12.25 8.72
N ASP A 23 -4.62 12.00 7.96
CA ASP A 23 -5.77 11.22 8.41
C ASP A 23 -5.38 9.77 8.70
N GLU A 24 -4.60 9.13 7.82
CA GLU A 24 -4.08 7.77 8.04
C GLU A 24 -3.19 7.69 9.28
N ASN A 25 -2.39 8.71 9.56
CA ASN A 25 -1.54 8.80 10.76
C ASN A 25 -2.33 9.10 12.04
N GLY A 26 -3.59 9.55 11.93
CA GLY A 26 -4.44 9.93 13.07
C GLY A 26 -4.81 8.75 13.98
N THR A 27 -4.74 7.52 13.45
CA THR A 27 -5.02 6.29 14.18
C THR A 27 -3.89 5.29 13.99
N GLN A 28 -3.40 4.73 15.09
CA GLN A 28 -2.32 3.75 15.08
C GLN A 28 -2.78 2.38 15.58
N SER A 29 -2.20 1.33 15.00
CA SER A 29 -2.39 -0.04 15.44
C SER A 29 -1.74 -0.30 16.80
N GLN A 30 -2.06 -1.46 17.38
CA GLN A 30 -1.18 -2.05 18.39
C GLN A 30 0.19 -2.36 17.78
N SER A 31 1.23 -2.43 18.63
CA SER A 31 2.58 -2.75 18.17
C SER A 31 2.63 -4.17 17.59
N ALA A 32 3.06 -4.29 16.34
CA ALA A 32 3.18 -5.55 15.62
C ALA A 32 4.47 -5.57 14.80
N SER A 33 5.07 -6.76 14.65
CA SER A 33 6.31 -6.94 13.87
C SER A 33 6.09 -6.92 12.36
N VAL A 34 4.85 -7.16 11.92
CA VAL A 34 4.44 -7.26 10.52
C VAL A 34 3.19 -6.41 10.33
N GLY A 35 3.13 -5.69 9.22
CA GLY A 35 1.97 -4.91 8.80
C GLY A 35 1.69 -5.10 7.31
N MET A 36 0.97 -4.14 6.76
CA MET A 36 0.67 -4.05 5.34
C MET A 36 0.86 -2.60 4.89
N ILE A 37 1.04 -2.42 3.59
CA ILE A 37 1.07 -1.10 2.98
C ILE A 37 -0.23 -0.32 3.26
N THR A 38 -0.11 1.00 3.35
CA THR A 38 -1.24 1.94 3.27
C THR A 38 -1.57 2.26 1.81
N ALA A 39 -2.77 2.78 1.56
CA ALA A 39 -3.15 3.29 0.25
C ALA A 39 -2.24 4.46 -0.18
N SER A 40 -1.90 5.37 0.74
CA SER A 40 -1.00 6.48 0.43
C SER A 40 0.43 6.05 0.17
N GLU A 41 0.95 5.01 0.81
CA GLU A 41 2.26 4.45 0.46
C GLU A 41 2.29 3.92 -0.98
N TYR A 42 1.22 3.25 -1.43
CA TYR A 42 1.11 2.87 -2.84
C TYR A 42 1.11 4.08 -3.76
N LEU A 43 0.37 5.15 -3.45
CA LEU A 43 0.37 6.36 -4.27
C LEU A 43 1.76 7.03 -4.31
N ARG A 44 2.44 7.11 -3.16
CA ARG A 44 3.79 7.69 -3.04
C ARG A 44 4.88 6.89 -3.72
N ALA A 45 4.67 5.58 -3.93
CA ALA A 45 5.59 4.76 -4.69
C ALA A 45 5.64 5.14 -6.19
N ASN A 46 4.72 5.98 -6.66
CA ASN A 46 4.74 6.47 -8.03
C ASN A 46 5.57 7.76 -8.17
N PRO A 47 6.65 7.78 -8.99
CA PRO A 47 7.43 8.97 -9.25
C PRO A 47 6.71 10.01 -10.12
N ASN A 48 5.67 9.62 -10.88
CA ASN A 48 4.86 10.51 -11.72
C ASN A 48 3.77 11.19 -10.90
N THR A 49 4.16 12.08 -9.98
CA THR A 49 3.23 12.75 -9.07
C THR A 49 2.25 13.68 -9.79
N GLU A 50 2.61 14.19 -10.97
CA GLU A 50 1.72 15.04 -11.78
C GLU A 50 0.46 14.29 -12.23
N GLN A 51 0.58 13.01 -12.60
CA GLN A 51 -0.54 12.21 -13.08
C GLN A 51 -1.10 11.23 -12.04
N CYS A 52 -0.31 10.90 -11.00
CA CYS A 52 -0.60 9.80 -10.06
C CYS A 52 -0.47 10.19 -8.59
N GLY A 53 -0.19 11.46 -8.28
CA GLY A 53 0.16 11.95 -6.94
C GLY A 53 -0.98 12.03 -5.92
N ASN A 54 -2.18 11.56 -6.23
CA ASN A 54 -3.26 11.36 -5.27
C ASN A 54 -4.24 10.29 -5.80
N LEU A 55 -5.18 9.88 -4.95
CA LEU A 55 -6.10 8.78 -5.24
C LEU A 55 -6.98 9.09 -6.47
N SER A 56 -7.54 10.30 -6.55
CA SER A 56 -8.37 10.73 -7.68
C SER A 56 -7.63 10.62 -9.01
N ILE A 57 -6.47 11.28 -9.13
CA ILE A 57 -5.74 11.32 -10.41
C ILE A 57 -5.09 9.98 -10.74
N ASN A 58 -4.65 9.20 -9.73
CA ASN A 58 -4.18 7.83 -9.95
C ASN A 58 -5.27 6.98 -10.61
N ASN A 59 -6.51 7.05 -10.11
CA ASN A 59 -7.61 6.25 -10.66
C ASN A 59 -8.04 6.72 -12.06
N THR A 60 -7.99 8.04 -12.31
CA THR A 60 -8.20 8.59 -13.66
C THR A 60 -7.11 8.11 -14.63
N ASN A 61 -5.84 8.09 -14.20
CA ASN A 61 -4.68 7.79 -15.03
C ASN A 61 -4.10 6.38 -14.80
N LYS A 62 -4.90 5.44 -14.29
CA LYS A 62 -4.46 4.11 -13.82
C LYS A 62 -3.57 3.35 -14.81
N SER A 63 -3.83 3.49 -16.11
CA SER A 63 -3.04 2.87 -17.18
C SER A 63 -1.58 3.36 -17.20
N THR A 64 -1.35 4.65 -16.94
CA THR A 64 -0.01 5.23 -16.78
C THR A 64 0.55 4.97 -15.39
N CYS A 65 -0.30 5.07 -14.37
CA CYS A 65 0.15 4.95 -12.99
C CYS A 65 0.65 3.55 -12.65
N LYS A 66 0.02 2.49 -13.18
CA LYS A 66 0.49 1.11 -12.96
C LYS A 66 1.86 0.82 -13.56
N THR A 67 2.22 1.47 -14.67
CA THR A 67 3.51 1.22 -15.34
C THR A 67 4.65 2.04 -14.78
N THR A 68 4.33 3.11 -14.05
CA THR A 68 5.29 4.02 -13.41
C THR A 68 5.47 3.74 -11.93
N ASN A 69 4.54 3.04 -11.29
CA ASN A 69 4.60 2.68 -9.87
C ASN A 69 5.41 1.39 -9.67
N TRP A 70 6.56 1.48 -9.01
CA TRP A 70 7.40 0.30 -8.75
C TRP A 70 6.71 -0.72 -7.84
N MET A 71 5.81 -0.27 -6.97
CA MET A 71 5.10 -1.13 -6.03
C MET A 71 3.97 -1.91 -6.71
N TYR A 72 3.58 -1.54 -7.94
CA TYR A 72 2.63 -2.34 -8.71
C TYR A 72 3.14 -3.76 -9.00
N ASN A 73 4.46 -3.98 -8.99
CA ASN A 73 5.06 -5.30 -9.19
C ASN A 73 4.70 -6.32 -8.09
N ILE A 74 4.26 -5.87 -6.91
CA ILE A 74 3.83 -6.77 -5.83
C ILE A 74 2.32 -7.02 -5.85
N VAL A 75 1.57 -6.32 -6.72
CA VAL A 75 0.14 -6.54 -6.91
C VAL A 75 -0.06 -7.86 -7.66
N PRO A 76 -0.87 -8.80 -7.16
CA PRO A 76 -1.05 -10.09 -7.82
C PRO A 76 -1.59 -9.94 -9.24
N SER A 77 -0.97 -10.59 -10.22
CA SER A 77 -1.42 -10.54 -11.63
C SER A 77 -2.80 -11.18 -11.87
N GLY A 78 -3.27 -12.00 -10.93
CA GLY A 78 -4.57 -12.66 -10.93
C GLY A 78 -5.41 -12.33 -9.69
N GLY A 79 -5.15 -11.21 -9.03
CA GLY A 79 -5.88 -10.79 -7.83
C GLY A 79 -5.79 -9.28 -7.58
N ASP A 80 -6.46 -8.82 -6.53
CA ASP A 80 -6.23 -7.49 -5.99
C ASP A 80 -5.32 -7.59 -4.77
N LEU A 81 -4.67 -6.49 -4.39
CA LEU A 81 -3.80 -6.40 -3.22
C LEU A 81 -4.49 -5.57 -2.14
N TRP A 82 -4.78 -6.13 -0.98
CA TRP A 82 -5.27 -5.37 0.16
C TRP A 82 -4.21 -4.40 0.71
N THR A 83 -4.68 -3.25 1.17
CA THR A 83 -3.92 -2.34 2.03
C THR A 83 -4.45 -2.44 3.46
N ILE A 84 -3.73 -1.86 4.42
CA ILE A 84 -4.20 -1.75 5.81
C ILE A 84 -5.26 -0.65 5.99
N SER A 85 -5.52 0.16 4.95
CA SER A 85 -6.30 1.38 5.05
C SER A 85 -7.81 1.13 5.03
N PRO A 86 -8.56 1.44 6.11
CA PRO A 86 -10.02 1.35 6.11
C PRO A 86 -10.65 2.52 5.32
N SER A 87 -11.92 2.36 4.97
CA SER A 87 -12.71 3.41 4.33
C SER A 87 -13.33 4.38 5.33
N ALA A 88 -13.18 5.68 5.08
CA ALA A 88 -13.86 6.73 5.85
C ALA A 88 -15.37 6.75 5.65
N SER A 89 -15.87 6.12 4.57
CA SER A 89 -17.30 6.13 4.22
C SER A 89 -18.06 4.90 4.70
N TYR A 90 -17.37 3.77 4.91
CA TYR A 90 -17.98 2.48 5.23
C TYR A 90 -17.09 1.68 6.17
N SER A 91 -17.59 1.38 7.37
CA SER A 91 -16.83 0.73 8.43
C SER A 91 -16.39 -0.71 8.13
N ASP A 92 -17.06 -1.38 7.19
CA ASP A 92 -16.77 -2.75 6.77
C ASP A 92 -15.90 -2.81 5.50
N PHE A 93 -15.41 -1.66 5.00
CA PHE A 93 -14.63 -1.58 3.78
C PHE A 93 -13.15 -1.28 4.04
N VAL A 94 -12.30 -1.91 3.24
CA VAL A 94 -10.85 -1.70 3.19
C VAL A 94 -10.41 -1.38 1.77
N PHE A 95 -9.33 -0.61 1.63
CA PHE A 95 -8.78 -0.30 0.32
C PHE A 95 -7.97 -1.47 -0.27
N SER A 96 -8.01 -1.58 -1.58
CA SER A 96 -7.22 -2.50 -2.37
C SER A 96 -6.70 -1.84 -3.64
N VAL A 97 -5.58 -2.36 -4.13
CA VAL A 97 -5.04 -2.04 -5.46
C VAL A 97 -5.48 -3.13 -6.42
N HIS A 98 -6.11 -2.72 -7.52
CA HIS A 98 -6.54 -3.67 -8.54
C HIS A 98 -5.38 -4.24 -9.33
N GLY A 99 -5.27 -5.58 -9.40
CA GLY A 99 -4.31 -6.27 -10.26
C GLY A 99 -4.94 -6.86 -11.53
N ILE A 100 -6.24 -7.17 -11.48
CA ILE A 100 -6.99 -7.72 -12.62
C ILE A 100 -7.88 -6.65 -13.24
N SER A 101 -8.27 -6.90 -14.50
CA SER A 101 -9.31 -6.18 -15.25
C SER A 101 -8.89 -4.84 -15.85
N TYR A 102 -9.84 -4.19 -16.53
CA TYR A 102 -9.68 -2.83 -17.07
C TYR A 102 -9.36 -1.78 -15.98
N ASN A 103 -9.50 -2.14 -14.70
CA ASN A 103 -9.18 -1.28 -13.56
C ASN A 103 -7.80 -1.51 -12.94
N ALA A 104 -6.97 -2.38 -13.52
CA ALA A 104 -5.60 -2.62 -13.07
C ALA A 104 -4.84 -1.31 -12.76
N GLY A 105 -4.28 -1.20 -11.55
CA GLY A 105 -3.55 -0.04 -11.03
C GLY A 105 -4.37 0.98 -10.24
N SER A 106 -5.70 0.89 -10.28
CA SER A 106 -6.58 1.76 -9.48
C SER A 106 -6.64 1.31 -8.02
N VAL A 107 -6.87 2.27 -7.14
CA VAL A 107 -7.02 2.11 -5.70
C VAL A 107 -8.49 2.33 -5.37
N THR A 108 -9.18 1.30 -4.91
CA THR A 108 -10.62 1.36 -4.56
C THR A 108 -10.84 0.66 -3.23
N ASN A 109 -12.07 0.67 -2.71
CA ASN A 109 -12.41 -0.08 -1.51
C ASN A 109 -13.48 -1.14 -1.76
N TYR A 110 -13.43 -2.19 -0.94
CA TYR A 110 -14.32 -3.34 -0.97
C TYR A 110 -14.60 -3.82 0.45
N THR A 111 -15.66 -4.61 0.60
CA THR A 111 -15.97 -5.25 1.88
C THR A 111 -14.81 -6.14 2.33
N ALA A 112 -14.44 -6.03 3.60
CA ALA A 112 -13.33 -6.79 4.21
C ALA A 112 -13.57 -8.31 4.23
N SER A 113 -14.78 -8.76 3.89
CA SER A 113 -15.10 -10.19 3.71
C SER A 113 -14.57 -10.79 2.40
N ILE A 114 -14.14 -9.99 1.43
CA ILE A 114 -13.65 -10.47 0.13
C ILE A 114 -12.16 -10.77 0.21
N SER A 115 -11.77 -12.03 0.07
CA SER A 115 -10.36 -12.43 0.13
C SER A 115 -9.55 -11.90 -1.04
N PHE A 116 -8.53 -11.09 -0.76
CA PHE A 116 -7.54 -10.60 -1.72
C PHE A 116 -6.11 -10.97 -1.30
N GLY A 117 -5.14 -10.69 -2.18
CA GLY A 117 -3.73 -10.89 -1.88
C GLY A 117 -3.25 -9.91 -0.81
N VAL A 118 -2.24 -10.33 -0.06
CA VAL A 118 -1.58 -9.50 0.95
C VAL A 118 -0.08 -9.50 0.69
N SER A 119 0.57 -8.36 0.92
CA SER A 119 2.02 -8.24 0.88
C SER A 119 2.50 -7.80 2.26
N PRO A 120 3.07 -8.71 3.07
CA PRO A 120 3.56 -8.39 4.40
C PRO A 120 4.67 -7.33 4.34
N VAL A 121 4.57 -6.31 5.18
CA VAL A 121 5.59 -5.27 5.34
C VAL A 121 6.29 -5.44 6.68
N LEU A 122 7.61 -5.28 6.67
CA LEU A 122 8.45 -5.28 7.87
C LEU A 122 8.97 -3.88 8.14
N TYR A 123 8.92 -3.46 9.39
CA TYR A 123 9.63 -2.26 9.83
C TYR A 123 11.08 -2.61 10.13
N LEU A 124 12.00 -1.97 9.41
CA LEU A 124 13.44 -2.15 9.57
C LEU A 124 14.01 -0.93 10.30
N ASN A 125 14.70 -1.14 11.43
CA ASN A 125 15.46 -0.07 12.06
C ASN A 125 16.65 0.33 11.19
N PHE A 126 17.16 1.56 11.38
CA PHE A 126 18.29 2.07 10.61
C PHE A 126 19.63 1.38 10.96
N ASP A 127 19.72 0.75 12.12
CA ASP A 127 20.95 0.15 12.68
C ASP A 127 21.12 -1.33 12.30
N ILE A 128 20.28 -1.86 11.40
CA ILE A 128 20.46 -3.21 10.88
C ILE A 128 21.52 -3.27 9.77
N THR A 129 22.16 -4.42 9.65
CA THR A 129 22.94 -4.78 8.48
C THR A 129 22.16 -5.79 7.64
N LEU A 130 22.00 -5.50 6.35
CA LEU A 130 21.51 -6.47 5.36
C LEU A 130 22.72 -7.17 4.75
N THR A 131 22.77 -8.48 4.92
CA THR A 131 23.75 -9.37 4.27
C THR A 131 23.05 -10.26 3.25
N GLY A 132 23.81 -10.84 2.33
CA GLY A 132 23.28 -11.62 1.21
C GLY A 132 22.99 -10.79 -0.05
N ASP A 133 22.61 -11.46 -1.14
CA ASP A 133 22.30 -10.83 -2.44
C ASP A 133 20.85 -11.04 -2.89
N GLY A 134 20.05 -11.74 -2.07
CA GLY A 134 18.64 -11.99 -2.35
C GLY A 134 18.39 -13.17 -3.30
N SER A 135 19.42 -13.91 -3.71
CA SER A 135 19.26 -15.16 -4.46
C SER A 135 18.81 -16.31 -3.55
N GLN A 136 18.28 -17.38 -4.15
CA GLN A 136 17.87 -18.59 -3.40
C GLN A 136 19.00 -19.20 -2.58
N GLY A 137 20.25 -19.12 -3.08
CA GLY A 137 21.44 -19.65 -2.39
C GLY A 137 22.04 -18.68 -1.37
N ASN A 138 21.67 -17.40 -1.43
CA ASN A 138 22.22 -16.35 -0.58
C ASN A 138 21.13 -15.30 -0.26
N PRO A 139 20.08 -15.69 0.50
CA PRO A 139 18.94 -14.83 0.78
C PRO A 139 19.37 -13.62 1.62
N TYR A 140 18.56 -12.55 1.59
CA TYR A 140 18.78 -11.42 2.47
C TYR A 140 18.62 -11.84 3.93
N VAL A 141 19.64 -11.58 4.75
CA VAL A 141 19.63 -11.82 6.19
C VAL A 141 19.82 -10.49 6.90
N ILE A 142 18.89 -10.20 7.80
CA ILE A 142 18.96 -9.05 8.70
C ILE A 142 19.82 -9.45 9.91
N THR A 143 20.94 -8.77 10.11
CA THR A 143 21.84 -8.94 11.26
C THR A 143 21.97 -7.63 12.04
N ASN A 144 22.38 -7.75 13.30
CA ASN A 144 22.74 -6.63 14.17
C ASN A 144 24.26 -6.52 14.31
#